data_AF-A0A645I7E7-F1
#
_entry.id   AF-A0A645I7E7-F1
#
_cell.length_a   1.000
_cell.length_b   1.000
_cell.length_c   1.000
_cell.angle_alpha   90.00
_cell.angle_beta   90.00
_cell.angle_gamma   90.00
#
_symmetry.space_group_name_H-M   'P 1'
#
loop_
_entity.id
_entity.type
_entity.pdbx_description
1 polymer ?
#
loop_
_entity_poly.entity_id
_entity_poly.type
_entity_poly.pdbx_seq_one_letter_code
_entity_poly.pdbx_strand_id
1 'polypeptide(L)'
;MLYLGTTTAGKKIKATFTIESNETIILGNVENIETTTVIIRDDAENSRKKYVTIELTTPGHSGNYVVKIAIPIKNPTGWKPLEFILQGQVRMPENSE
;
A
#
# COMPACT_ATOMS: atom_id res chain seq x y z
N MET A 1 -7.57 8.05 -1.16
CA MET A 1 -6.36 8.37 -1.94
C MET A 1 -5.32 8.94 -0.97
N LEU A 2 -4.11 8.37 -0.93
CA LEU A 2 -3.03 8.80 -0.03
C LEU A 2 -1.87 9.35 -0.87
N TYR A 3 -1.47 10.59 -0.60
CA TYR A 3 -0.30 11.21 -1.22
C TYR A 3 0.94 10.94 -0.38
N LEU A 4 1.99 10.39 -0.99
CA LEU A 4 3.22 9.95 -0.32
C LEU A 4 4.36 10.97 -0.42
N GLY A 5 4.10 12.15 -0.98
CA GLY A 5 5.11 13.20 -1.12
C GLY A 5 6.03 13.00 -2.32
N THR A 6 7.17 13.68 -2.26
CA THR A 6 8.23 13.60 -3.27
C THR A 6 9.35 12.70 -2.77
N THR A 7 9.88 11.85 -3.65
CA THR A 7 10.95 10.89 -3.37
C THR A 7 12.02 10.89 -4.47
N THR A 8 13.08 10.12 -4.28
CA THR A 8 14.11 9.89 -5.31
C THR A 8 13.83 8.58 -6.06
N ALA A 9 14.27 8.50 -7.31
CA ALA A 9 14.19 7.29 -8.14
C ALA A 9 14.87 6.08 -7.47
N GLY A 10 14.26 4.91 -7.59
CA GLY A 10 14.78 3.64 -7.03
C GLY A 10 14.76 3.55 -5.51
N LYS A 11 14.08 4.46 -4.80
CA LYS A 11 13.95 4.42 -3.34
C LYS A 11 12.71 3.63 -2.92
N LYS A 12 12.80 3.00 -1.75
CA LYS A 12 11.66 2.36 -1.10
C LYS A 12 10.88 3.40 -0.30
N ILE A 13 9.58 3.47 -0.54
CA ILE A 13 8.62 4.27 0.22
C ILE A 13 7.74 3.32 1.02
N LYS A 14 7.43 3.70 2.26
CA LYS A 14 6.51 2.96 3.12
C LYS A 14 5.27 3.78 3.39
N ALA A 15 4.11 3.16 3.21
CA ALA A 15 2.82 3.69 3.63
C ALA A 15 2.18 2.69 4.60
N THR A 16 1.83 3.15 5.79
CA THR A 16 1.13 2.32 6.77
C THR A 16 -0.23 2.92 7.06
N PHE A 17 -1.25 2.08 7.10
CA PHE A 17 -2.59 2.47 7.49
C PHE A 17 -3.27 1.35 8.26
N THR A 18 -4.30 1.73 9.01
CA THR A 18 -5.13 0.83 9.79
C THR A 18 -6.45 0.65 9.08
N ILE A 19 -6.88 -0.61 8.94
CA ILE A 19 -8.24 -0.95 8.55
C ILE A 19 -8.97 -1.37 9.82
N GLU A 20 -10.09 -0.73 10.09
CA GLU A 20 -11.00 -1.10 11.17
C GLU A 20 -12.39 -1.32 10.59
N SER A 21 -13.08 -2.36 11.07
CA SER A 21 -14.40 -2.75 10.62
C SER A 21 -15.30 -3.05 11.82
N ASN A 22 -16.61 -3.00 11.61
CA ASN A 22 -17.58 -3.50 12.59
C ASN A 22 -17.68 -5.03 12.58
N GLU A 23 -17.07 -5.67 11.59
CA GLU A 23 -17.08 -7.11 11.36
C GLU A 23 -15.66 -7.68 11.34
N THR A 24 -15.53 -9.00 11.51
CA THR A 24 -14.24 -9.69 11.42
C THR A 24 -13.65 -9.52 10.02
N ILE A 25 -12.39 -9.09 9.94
CA ILE A 25 -11.71 -8.91 8.65
C ILE A 25 -10.99 -10.21 8.29
N ILE A 26 -11.41 -10.85 7.20
CA ILE A 26 -10.69 -11.97 6.57
C ILE A 26 -10.08 -11.46 5.28
N LEU A 27 -8.76 -11.58 5.16
CA LEU A 27 -7.98 -11.08 4.04
C LEU A 27 -7.71 -12.22 3.05
N GLY A 28 -7.84 -11.93 1.76
CA GLY A 28 -7.41 -12.83 0.70
C GLY A 28 -5.92 -12.64 0.39
N ASN A 29 -5.40 -13.48 -0.50
CA ASN A 29 -4.04 -13.30 -1.02
C ASN A 29 -3.94 -11.97 -1.77
N VAL A 30 -2.99 -11.14 -1.37
CA VAL A 30 -2.63 -9.92 -2.10
C VAL A 30 -1.57 -10.31 -3.12
N GLU A 31 -1.83 -10.09 -4.40
CA GLU A 31 -0.82 -10.25 -5.43
C GLU A 31 0.24 -9.16 -5.25
N ASN A 32 1.48 -9.57 -4.97
CA ASN A 32 2.60 -8.64 -4.94
C ASN A 32 2.93 -8.26 -6.39
N ILE A 33 2.86 -6.96 -6.68
CA ILE A 33 3.39 -6.39 -7.91
C ILE A 33 4.91 -6.30 -7.72
N GLU A 34 5.73 -6.48 -8.75
CA GLU A 34 7.21 -6.48 -8.62
C GLU A 34 7.78 -5.27 -7.87
N THR A 35 7.09 -4.14 -7.93
CA THR A 35 7.46 -2.89 -7.26
C THR A 35 6.88 -2.75 -5.86
N THR A 36 6.00 -3.63 -5.40
CA THR A 36 5.17 -3.42 -4.22
C THR A 36 5.07 -4.66 -3.34
N THR A 37 5.51 -4.53 -2.10
CA THR A 37 5.32 -5.53 -1.05
C THR A 37 4.22 -5.07 -0.12
N VAL A 38 3.21 -5.92 0.10
CA VAL A 38 2.14 -5.66 1.07
C VAL A 38 2.31 -6.58 2.29
N ILE A 39 2.47 -5.97 3.45
CA ILE A 39 2.58 -6.65 4.74
C ILE A 39 1.31 -6.35 5.52
N ILE A 40 0.60 -7.39 5.93
CA ILE A 40 -0.60 -7.24 6.75
C ILE A 40 -0.38 -7.93 8.08
N ARG A 41 -0.74 -7.25 9.18
CA ARG A 41 -0.68 -7.77 10.53
C ARG A 41 -2.03 -7.64 11.19
N ASP A 42 -2.39 -8.69 11.91
CA ASP A 42 -3.57 -8.70 12.73
C ASP A 42 -3.33 -7.90 14.00
N ASP A 43 -4.34 -7.15 14.45
CA ASP A 43 -4.33 -6.65 15.81
C ASP A 43 -4.53 -7.82 16.79
N ALA A 44 -3.67 -7.90 17.80
CA ALA A 44 -3.62 -9.04 18.71
C ALA A 44 -4.89 -9.15 19.59
N GLU A 45 -5.60 -8.04 19.79
CA GLU A 45 -6.74 -7.94 20.70
C GLU A 45 -8.07 -7.73 19.93
N ASN A 46 -8.00 -7.26 18.69
CA ASN A 46 -9.16 -6.93 17.88
C ASN A 46 -9.11 -7.54 16.48
N SER A 47 -9.82 -8.66 16.28
CA SER A 47 -9.94 -9.34 14.97
C SER A 47 -10.62 -8.52 13.87
N ARG A 48 -11.21 -7.38 14.24
CA ARG A 48 -11.83 -6.40 13.33
C ARG A 48 -10.87 -5.28 12.95
N LYS A 49 -9.63 -5.33 13.42
CA LYS A 49 -8.59 -4.36 13.14
C LYS A 49 -7.38 -5.04 12.52
N LYS A 50 -6.87 -4.46 11.44
CA LYS A 50 -5.68 -4.92 10.73
C LYS A 50 -4.75 -3.74 10.45
N TYR A 51 -3.45 -3.97 10.56
CA TYR A 51 -2.42 -3.01 10.17
C TYR A 51 -1.85 -3.42 8.83
N VAL A 52 -1.96 -2.54 7.83
CA VAL A 52 -1.43 -2.76 6.50
C VAL A 52 -0.25 -1.84 6.29
N THR A 53 0.88 -2.41 5.90
CA THR A 53 2.07 -1.68 5.48
C THR A 53 2.37 -2.04 4.05
N ILE A 54 2.56 -1.01 3.24
CA ILE A 54 2.85 -1.12 1.83
C ILE A 54 4.23 -0.54 1.61
N GLU A 55 5.15 -1.36 1.12
CA GLU A 55 6.48 -0.94 0.69
C GLU A 55 6.48 -0.87 -0.83
N LEU A 56 6.69 0.32 -1.39
CA LEU A 56 6.77 0.57 -2.82
C LEU A 56 8.20 0.94 -3.19
N THR A 57 8.80 0.24 -4.14
CA THR A 57 10.02 0.67 -4.82
C THR A 57 9.63 1.64 -5.93
N THR A 58 10.13 2.87 -5.88
CA THR A 58 9.79 3.87 -6.89
C THR A 58 10.43 3.56 -8.23
N PRO A 59 9.77 3.97 -9.34
CA PRO A 59 10.35 3.86 -10.66
C PRO A 59 11.76 4.47 -10.73
N GLY A 60 12.62 3.91 -11.56
CA GLY A 60 13.96 4.41 -11.83
C GLY A 60 14.00 5.70 -12.66
N HIS A 61 12.85 6.34 -12.89
CA HIS A 61 12.72 7.57 -13.68
C HIS A 61 11.93 8.62 -12.90
N SER A 62 12.18 9.90 -13.20
CA SER A 62 11.41 11.01 -12.64
C SER A 62 10.00 11.07 -13.22
N GLY A 63 9.07 11.61 -12.44
CA GLY A 63 7.67 11.76 -12.85
C GLY A 63 6.69 11.49 -11.73
N ASN A 64 5.41 11.65 -12.02
CA ASN A 64 4.36 11.25 -11.11
C ASN A 64 4.15 9.75 -11.19
N TYR A 65 3.92 9.11 -10.04
CA TYR A 65 3.52 7.71 -9.99
C TYR A 65 2.17 7.58 -9.31
N VAL A 66 1.39 6.60 -9.77
CA VAL A 66 0.14 6.18 -9.16
C VAL A 66 0.15 4.66 -9.06
N VAL A 67 -0.08 4.15 -7.87
CA VAL A 67 -0.13 2.72 -7.59
C VAL A 67 -1.49 2.41 -6.97
N LYS A 68 -2.24 1.53 -7.63
CA LYS A 68 -3.51 1.04 -7.15
C LYS A 68 -3.30 -0.32 -6.50
N ILE A 69 -3.80 -0.49 -5.28
CA ILE A 69 -3.65 -1.71 -4.48
C ILE A 69 -5.04 -2.16 -4.07
N ALA A 70 -5.36 -3.41 -4.36
CA ALA A 70 -6.63 -4.02 -3.99
C ALA A 70 -6.37 -5.13 -2.97
N ILE A 71 -6.95 -4.99 -1.77
CA ILE A 71 -6.85 -5.99 -0.71
C ILE A 71 -8.19 -6.74 -0.65
N PRO A 72 -8.26 -8.04 -0.99
CA PRO A 72 -9.53 -8.76 -0.91
C PRO A 72 -9.96 -8.88 0.55
N ILE A 73 -11.16 -8.40 0.87
CA ILE A 73 -11.78 -8.53 2.19
C ILE A 73 -13.06 -9.34 2.06
N LYS A 74 -13.23 -10.36 2.91
CA LYS A 74 -14.51 -11.07 3.02
C LYS A 74 -15.43 -10.32 3.98
N ASN A 75 -16.63 -9.98 3.50
CA ASN A 75 -17.73 -9.49 4.31
C ASN A 75 -18.94 -10.46 4.19
N PRO A 76 -20.05 -10.25 4.91
CA PRO A 76 -21.22 -11.13 4.85
C PRO A 76 -21.83 -11.27 3.45
N THR A 77 -21.63 -10.28 2.57
CA THR A 77 -22.13 -10.30 1.19
C THR A 77 -21.16 -10.95 0.19
N GLY A 78 -19.99 -11.40 0.63
CA GLY A 78 -18.98 -12.05 -0.20
C GLY A 78 -17.61 -11.37 -0.16
N TRP A 79 -16.76 -11.69 -1.14
CA TRP A 79 -15.45 -11.07 -1.29
C TRP A 79 -15.58 -9.72 -2.00
N LYS A 80 -15.02 -8.66 -1.41
CA LYS A 80 -14.91 -7.35 -2.03
C LYS A 80 -13.50 -6.78 -1.81
N PRO A 81 -12.87 -6.18 -2.83
CA PRO A 81 -11.58 -5.54 -2.65
C PRO A 81 -11.73 -4.21 -1.90
N LEU A 82 -10.87 -3.96 -0.93
CA LEU A 82 -10.61 -2.63 -0.41
C LEU A 82 -9.49 -2.01 -1.25
N GLU A 83 -9.82 -0.94 -1.97
CA GLU A 83 -8.91 -0.30 -2.91
C GLU A 83 -8.21 0.91 -2.30
N PHE A 84 -6.89 0.94 -2.43
CA PHE A 84 -6.02 2.05 -2.06
C PHE A 84 -5.35 2.60 -3.30
N ILE A 85 -5.33 3.92 -3.38
CA ILE A 85 -4.58 4.65 -4.41
C ILE A 85 -3.48 5.41 -3.69
N LEU A 86 -2.25 5.02 -3.98
CA LEU A 86 -1.02 5.69 -3.54
C LEU A 86 -0.49 6.52 -4.70
N GLN A 87 -0.15 7.77 -4.45
CA GLN A 87 0.43 8.63 -5.48
C GLN A 87 1.54 9.51 -4.91
N GLY A 88 2.47 9.92 -5.77
CA GLY A 88 3.58 10.78 -5.40
C GLY A 88 4.39 11.23 -6.60
N GLN A 89 5.48 11.93 -6.33
CA GLN A 89 6.41 12.42 -7.35
C GLN A 89 7.80 11.82 -7.14
N VAL A 90 8.41 11.31 -8.20
CA VAL A 90 9.81 10.88 -8.23
C VAL A 90 10.66 11.97 -8.87
N ARG A 91 11.77 12.30 -8.21
CA ARG A 91 12.86 13.11 -8.77
C ARG A 91 14.08 12.22 -9.01
N MET A 92 14.86 12.55 -10.04
CA MET A 92 16.18 11.95 -10.19
C MET A 92 17.09 12.46 -9.06
N PRO A 93 18.05 11.64 -8.59
CA PRO A 93 19.11 12.16 -7.73
C PRO A 93 19.86 13.26 -8.49
N GLU A 94 20.12 14.39 -7.84
CA GLU A 94 21.01 15.40 -8.39
C GLU A 94 22.39 14.77 -8.48
N ASN A 95 22.97 14.72 -9.69
CA ASN A 95 24.38 14.36 -9.84
C ASN A 95 25.18 15.42 -9.11
N SER A 96 25.82 15.04 -8.01
CA SER A 96 26.85 15.88 -7.40
C SER A 96 28.07 15.79 -8.31
N GLU A 97 28.35 16.87 -9.05
CA GLU A 97 29.63 17.06 -9.75
C GLU A 97 30.79 17.20 -8.76
#